data_AF-A0A925WC01-F1
#
_entry.id   AF-A0A925WC01-F1
#
_cell.length_a   1.000
_cell.length_b   1.000
_cell.length_c   1.000
_cell.angle_alpha   90.00
_cell.angle_beta   90.00
_cell.angle_gamma   90.00
#
_symmetry.space_group_name_H-M   'P 1'
#
loop_
_entity.id
_entity.type
_entity.pdbx_description
1 polymer ?
#
loop_
_entity_poly.entity_id
_entity_poly.type
_entity_poly.pdbx_seq_one_letter_code
_entity_poly.pdbx_strand_id
1 'polypeptide(L)'
;MRKLLDNDMSPDDKLTQQLVEVGDRLCRQFAVTGGPSADSVREQVRRARVDFGSPKVVTYLPVLIERTVRRDLGTASEAPDHADRG
;
A
#
# COMPACT_ATOMS: atom_id res chain seq x y z
N MET A 1 10.39 3.45 -37.49
CA MET A 1 11.29 3.72 -36.36
C MET A 1 10.45 3.82 -35.09
N ARG A 2 10.54 2.84 -34.18
CA ARG A 2 9.78 2.83 -32.92
C ARG A 2 10.78 2.72 -31.79
N LYS A 3 10.91 3.79 -30.99
CA LYS A 3 11.44 3.84 -29.61
C LYS A 3 11.86 5.27 -29.28
N LEU A 4 10.98 6.05 -28.65
CA LEU A 4 11.31 7.31 -27.95
C LEU A 4 10.14 7.84 -27.11
N LEU A 5 9.35 6.93 -26.51
CA LEU A 5 8.34 7.30 -25.49
C LEU A 5 8.67 6.71 -24.11
N ASP A 6 9.85 6.15 -23.94
CA ASP A 6 10.31 5.77 -22.61
C ASP A 6 10.77 7.03 -21.88
N ASN A 7 9.84 7.57 -21.10
CA ASN A 7 10.10 8.11 -19.78
C ASN A 7 10.70 9.53 -19.65
N ASP A 8 9.86 10.54 -19.87
CA ASP A 8 9.98 11.88 -19.26
C ASP A 8 9.39 11.94 -17.84
N MET A 9 9.11 10.79 -17.20
CA MET A 9 8.61 10.75 -15.82
C MET A 9 9.78 10.79 -14.83
N SER A 10 9.73 11.77 -13.92
CA SER A 10 10.62 11.85 -12.78
C SER A 10 10.54 10.55 -11.95
N PRO A 11 11.63 10.10 -11.31
CA PRO A 11 11.56 8.99 -10.35
C PRO A 11 10.49 9.20 -9.27
N ASP A 12 10.17 10.45 -8.92
CA ASP A 12 9.11 10.77 -7.96
C ASP A 12 7.70 10.52 -8.53
N ASP A 13 7.47 10.84 -9.81
CA ASP A 13 6.22 10.55 -10.52
C ASP A 13 6.01 9.04 -10.65
N LYS A 14 7.07 8.29 -10.98
CA LYS A 14 7.04 6.83 -11.05
C LYS A 14 6.70 6.21 -9.70
N LEU A 15 7.32 6.70 -8.63
CA LEU A 15 7.03 6.23 -7.28
C LEU A 15 5.59 6.56 -6.91
N THR A 16 5.12 7.78 -7.18
CA THR A 16 3.76 8.19 -6.90
C THR A 16 2.74 7.31 -7.63
N GLN A 17 2.98 6.99 -8.90
CA GLN A 17 2.14 6.10 -9.67
C GLN A 17 2.13 4.67 -9.09
N GLN A 18 3.29 4.12 -8.74
CA GLN A 18 3.39 2.80 -8.12
C GLN A 18 2.62 2.72 -6.80
N LEU A 19 2.63 3.79 -5.99
CA LEU A 19 1.87 3.83 -4.73
C LEU A 19 0.36 3.91 -4.96
N VAL A 20 -0.09 4.61 -6.00
CA VAL A 20 -1.50 4.59 -6.41
C VAL A 20 -1.92 3.18 -6.82
N GLU A 21 -1.10 2.49 -7.61
CA GLU A 21 -1.38 1.10 -8.03
C GLU A 21 -1.41 0.13 -6.84
N VAL A 22 -0.50 0.28 -5.86
CA VAL A 22 -0.51 -0.49 -4.62
C VAL A 22 -1.81 -0.24 -3.84
N GLY A 23 -2.21 1.03 -3.69
CA GLY A 23 -3.46 1.39 -3.02
C GLY A 23 -4.68 0.76 -3.67
N ASP A 24 -4.80 0.86 -5.00
CA ASP A 24 -5.92 0.29 -5.74
C ASP A 24 -5.96 -1.24 -5.66
N ARG A 25 -4.79 -1.90 -5.71
CA ARG A 25 -4.69 -3.35 -5.54
C ARG A 25 -5.15 -3.80 -4.15
N LEU A 26 -4.72 -3.10 -3.11
CA LEU A 26 -5.12 -3.36 -1.73
C LEU A 26 -6.63 -3.13 -1.55
N CYS A 27 -7.18 -2.03 -2.09
CA CYS A 27 -8.62 -1.77 -2.06
C CYS A 27 -9.42 -2.94 -2.65
N ARG A 28 -9.01 -3.45 -3.82
CA ARG A 28 -9.68 -4.60 -4.46
C ARG A 28 -9.58 -5.87 -3.63
N GLN A 29 -8.43 -6.13 -3.01
CA GLN A 29 -8.25 -7.30 -2.17
C GLN A 29 -9.12 -7.24 -0.91
N PHE A 30 -9.13 -6.11 -0.20
CA PHE A 30 -9.95 -5.94 1.00
C PHE A 30 -11.46 -5.89 0.68
N ALA A 31 -11.85 -5.34 -0.48
CA ALA A 31 -13.24 -5.34 -0.90
C ALA A 31 -13.80 -6.77 -1.07
N VAL A 32 -12.98 -7.73 -1.50
CA VAL A 32 -13.38 -9.14 -1.65
C VAL A 32 -13.58 -9.82 -0.30
N THR A 33 -12.82 -9.43 0.73
CA THR A 33 -12.89 -10.04 2.07
C THR A 33 -13.83 -9.33 3.03
N GLY A 34 -14.56 -8.30 2.59
CA GLY A 34 -15.37 -7.44 3.47
C GLY A 34 -14.52 -6.62 4.45
N GLY A 35 -13.25 -6.39 4.10
CA GLY A 35 -12.27 -5.69 4.92
C GLY A 35 -12.42 -4.15 4.89
N PRO A 36 -11.36 -3.42 5.28
CA PRO A 36 -11.39 -1.96 5.41
C PRO A 36 -11.79 -1.25 4.11
N SER A 37 -12.45 -0.09 4.28
CA SER A 37 -12.88 0.75 3.15
C SER A 37 -11.70 1.26 2.33
N ALA A 38 -11.98 1.60 1.07
CA ALA A 38 -10.96 2.15 0.17
C ALA A 38 -10.30 3.42 0.74
N ASP A 39 -11.05 4.27 1.45
CA ASP A 39 -10.53 5.46 2.12
C ASP A 39 -9.53 5.11 3.24
N SER A 40 -9.82 4.09 4.06
CA SER A 40 -8.89 3.61 5.10
C SER A 40 -7.61 3.04 4.51
N VAL A 41 -7.71 2.29 3.40
CA VAL A 41 -6.54 1.77 2.68
C VAL A 41 -5.68 2.91 2.12
N ARG A 42 -6.30 3.90 1.48
CA ARG A 42 -5.60 5.07 0.91
C ARG A 42 -4.91 5.92 1.97
N GLU A 43 -5.57 6.13 3.11
CA GLU A 43 -4.98 6.85 4.24
C GLU A 43 -3.78 6.09 4.81
N GLN A 44 -3.86 4.76 4.95
CA GLN A 44 -2.73 3.96 5.42
C GLN A 44 -1.56 3.95 4.44
N VAL A 45 -1.81 3.90 3.13
CA VAL A 45 -0.76 4.04 2.11
C VAL A 45 -0.09 5.41 2.20
N ARG A 46 -0.86 6.49 2.43
CA ARG A 46 -0.32 7.85 2.60
C ARG A 46 0.57 7.94 3.85
N ARG A 47 0.11 7.39 4.98
CA ARG A 47 0.89 7.37 6.23
C ARG A 47 2.19 6.59 6.07
N ALA A 48 2.11 5.37 5.54
CA ALA A 48 3.29 4.55 5.29
C ALA A 48 4.30 5.25 4.36
N ARG A 49 3.84 5.99 3.34
CA ARG A 49 4.74 6.82 2.49
C ARG A 49 5.51 7.87 3.29
N VAL A 50 4.85 8.52 4.26
CA VAL A 50 5.50 9.53 5.12
C VAL A 50 6.52 8.86 6.05
N ASP A 51 6.17 7.72 6.65
CA ASP A 51 7.07 6.94 7.51
C ASP A 51 8.33 6.44 6.79
N PHE A 52 8.18 6.01 5.53
CA PHE A 52 9.30 5.59 4.68
C PHE A 52 9.99 6.77 3.96
N GLY A 53 9.76 8.01 4.39
CA GLY A 53 10.24 9.27 3.81
C GLY A 53 11.76 9.51 3.83
N SER A 54 12.57 8.48 3.63
CA SER A 54 14.01 8.60 3.41
C SER A 54 14.36 8.24 1.95
N PRO A 55 15.06 9.11 1.20
CA PRO A 55 15.40 8.89 -0.22
C PRO A 55 16.32 7.69 -0.48
N LYS A 56 16.76 6.98 0.57
CA LYS A 56 17.66 5.82 0.46
C LYS A 56 16.96 4.49 0.14
N VAL A 57 15.63 4.43 0.13
CA VAL A 57 14.88 3.15 -0.01
C VAL A 57 13.86 3.16 -1.16
N VAL A 58 14.01 4.08 -2.12
CA VAL A 58 13.04 4.34 -3.21
C VAL A 58 12.69 3.08 -4.01
N THR A 59 13.65 2.18 -4.22
CA THR A 59 13.43 0.95 -4.99
C THR A 59 12.49 -0.05 -4.29
N TYR A 60 12.49 -0.10 -2.95
CA TYR A 60 11.72 -1.11 -2.20
C TYR A 60 10.51 -0.51 -1.46
N LEU A 61 10.38 0.81 -1.47
CA LEU A 61 9.32 1.58 -0.84
C LEU A 61 7.90 1.04 -1.13
N PRO A 62 7.53 0.72 -2.39
CA PRO A 62 6.19 0.17 -2.69
C PRO A 62 5.92 -1.17 -1.99
N VAL A 63 6.92 -2.07 -1.95
CA VAL A 63 6.81 -3.40 -1.33
C VAL A 63 6.71 -3.27 0.19
N LEU A 64 7.47 -2.35 0.78
CA LEU A 64 7.43 -2.07 2.22
C LEU A 64 6.08 -1.48 2.63
N ILE A 65 5.56 -0.51 1.87
CA ILE A 65 4.25 0.08 2.09
C ILE A 65 3.15 -0.98 1.97
N GLU A 66 3.17 -1.81 0.93
CA GLU A 66 2.19 -2.88 0.77
C GLU A 66 2.19 -3.84 1.98
N ARG A 67 3.38 -4.24 2.46
CA ARG A 67 3.50 -5.09 3.65
C ARG A 67 3.01 -4.42 4.93
N THR A 68 3.37 -3.16 5.16
CA THR A 68 2.93 -2.42 6.35
C THR A 68 1.42 -2.26 6.36
N VAL A 69 0.82 -1.83 5.24
CA VAL A 69 -0.63 -1.66 5.13
C VAL A 69 -1.36 -2.98 5.33
N ARG A 70 -0.85 -4.08 4.76
CA ARG A 70 -1.43 -5.42 4.99
C ARG A 70 -1.32 -5.86 6.46
N ARG A 71 -0.22 -5.54 7.14
CA ARG A 71 -0.05 -5.87 8.55
C ARG A 71 -1.05 -5.08 9.39
N ASP A 72 -1.10 -3.76 9.23
CA ASP A 72 -1.94 -2.89 10.06
C ASP A 72 -3.44 -3.10 9.84
N LEU A 73 -3.82 -3.46 8.61
CA LEU A 73 -5.21 -3.75 8.26
C LEU A 73 -5.58 -5.23 8.43
N GLY A 74 -4.61 -6.14 8.34
CA GLY A 74 -4.78 -7.56 8.60
C GLY A 74 -4.94 -7.87 10.08
N THR A 75 -4.20 -7.18 10.96
CA THR A 75 -4.39 -7.28 12.42
C THR A 75 -5.72 -6.71 12.89
N ALA A 76 -6.33 -5.79 12.13
CA ALA A 76 -7.70 -5.34 12.39
C ALA A 76 -8.76 -6.42 12.05
N SER A 77 -8.41 -7.38 11.17
CA SER A 77 -9.25 -8.53 10.81
C SER A 77 -8.93 -9.79 11.64
N GLU A 78 -7.74 -9.86 12.24
CA GLU A 78 -7.32 -10.88 13.21
C GLU A 78 -7.28 -10.29 14.63
N ALA A 79 -8.40 -9.75 15.12
CA ALA A 79 -8.62 -9.79 16.56
C ALA A 79 -8.85 -11.27 16.91
N PRO A 80 -7.95 -11.95 17.63
CA PRO A 80 -8.22 -13.30 18.09
C PRO A 80 -9.39 -13.21 19.06
N ASP A 81 -10.55 -13.73 18.62
CA ASP A 81 -11.63 -14.14 19.50
C ASP A 81 -11.09 -15.29 20.37
N HIS A 82 -10.36 -14.90 21.41
CA HIS A 82 -9.99 -15.73 22.55
C HIS A 82 -10.68 -15.15 23.79
N ALA A 83 -12.00 -15.04 23.70
CA ALA A 83 -12.92 -15.15 24.82
C ALA A 83 -13.91 -16.23 24.34
N ASP A 84 -13.97 -17.44 24.87
CA ASP A 84 -14.27 -17.73 26.26
C ASP A 84 -14.23 -19.27 26.38
N ARG A 85 -13.37 -19.78 27.25
CA ARG A 85 -13.46 -21.15 27.79
C ARG A 85 -13.10 -21.05 29.27
N GLY A 86 -14.07 -20.62 30.06
CA GLY A 86 -14.05 -20.63 31.52
C GLY A 86 -15.36 -21.15 32.06
#